data_AF-A0A5D4T284-F1
#
_entry.id   AF-A0A5D4T284-F1
#
_cell.length_a   1.000
_cell.length_b   1.000
_cell.length_c   1.000
_cell.angle_alpha   90.00
_cell.angle_beta   90.00
_cell.angle_gamma   90.00
#
_symmetry.space_group_name_H-M   'P 1'
#
loop_
_entity.id
_entity.type
_entity.pdbx_description
1 polymer ?
#
loop_
_entity_poly.entity_id
_entity_poly.type
_entity_poly.pdbx_seq_one_letter_code
_entity_poly.pdbx_strand_id
1 'polypeptide(L)'
;MTFLTMVAVLSIGVFILVASYAFMKNEGGEVSMNYKILACLFLPILNIAFGLKLNLLDSFKGSPATFENLLVTIVHLAVWIFSLAFAYKAESKAMLKLYAIFWALTLAISALTAYINSVETTVDFAWAIPIAMLLLPPWYGFDYFVDDDFVLSIILMVISLVMFSASVWRSRRLVK
;
A
#
# COMPACT_ATOMS: atom_id res chain seq x y z
N MET A 1 14.94 3.75 16.13
CA MET A 1 13.73 3.97 16.94
C MET A 1 13.74 2.94 18.09
N THR A 2 12.90 3.01 19.13
CA THR A 2 12.98 1.99 20.23
C THR A 2 12.21 0.72 19.86
N PHE A 3 12.60 -0.43 20.41
CA PHE A 3 11.87 -1.71 20.32
C PHE A 3 10.35 -1.56 20.57
N LEU A 4 9.97 -0.58 21.41
CA LEU A 4 8.58 -0.23 21.72
C LEU A 4 7.77 0.20 20.48
N THR A 5 8.37 0.96 19.57
CA THR A 5 7.71 1.39 18.32
C THR A 5 7.52 0.23 17.34
N MET A 6 8.47 -0.70 17.26
CA MET A 6 8.32 -1.94 16.48
C MET A 6 7.19 -2.81 17.02
N VAL A 7 7.16 -3.02 18.34
CA VAL A 7 6.08 -3.75 19.01
C VAL A 7 4.76 -3.05 18.77
N ALA A 8 4.67 -1.72 18.86
CA ALA A 8 3.44 -0.98 18.58
C ALA A 8 2.99 -1.14 17.13
N VAL A 9 3.88 -1.08 16.14
CA VAL A 9 3.54 -1.25 14.71
C VAL A 9 2.99 -2.65 14.43
N LEU A 10 3.69 -3.69 14.88
CA LEU A 10 3.25 -5.07 14.71
C LEU A 10 1.97 -5.35 15.52
N SER A 11 1.88 -4.84 16.74
CA SER A 11 0.71 -5.03 17.60
C SER A 11 -0.51 -4.31 17.06
N ILE A 12 -0.38 -3.09 16.55
CA ILE A 12 -1.49 -2.34 15.96
C ILE A 12 -1.90 -3.00 14.64
N GLY A 13 -0.95 -3.35 13.75
CA GLY A 13 -1.26 -4.04 12.50
C GLY A 13 -1.95 -5.38 12.72
N VAL A 14 -1.42 -6.21 13.63
CA VAL A 14 -2.00 -7.51 14.00
C VAL A 14 -3.32 -7.33 14.74
N PHE A 15 -3.43 -6.40 15.68
CA PHE A 15 -4.68 -6.14 16.41
C PHE A 15 -5.77 -5.65 15.47
N ILE A 16 -5.43 -4.77 14.54
CA ILE A 16 -6.36 -4.29 13.52
C ILE A 16 -6.81 -5.44 12.61
N LEU A 17 -5.89 -6.31 12.19
CA LEU A 17 -6.22 -7.49 11.38
C LEU A 17 -7.06 -8.51 12.15
N VAL A 18 -6.71 -8.80 13.40
CA VAL A 18 -7.40 -9.73 14.28
C VAL A 18 -8.76 -9.19 14.71
N ALA A 19 -8.87 -7.89 15.00
CA ALA A 19 -10.15 -7.25 15.29
C ALA A 19 -11.04 -7.26 14.06
N SER A 20 -10.52 -6.88 12.89
CA SER A 20 -11.27 -6.96 11.63
C SER A 20 -11.74 -8.39 11.34
N TYR A 21 -10.90 -9.39 11.59
CA TYR A 21 -11.23 -10.81 11.42
C TYR A 21 -12.24 -11.34 12.44
N ALA A 22 -12.05 -11.05 13.73
CA ALA A 22 -12.90 -11.50 14.82
C ALA A 22 -14.30 -10.87 14.74
N PHE A 23 -14.40 -9.58 14.42
CA PHE A 23 -15.68 -8.91 14.19
C PHE A 23 -16.45 -9.53 13.00
N MET A 24 -15.75 -9.92 11.93
CA MET A 24 -16.38 -10.55 10.75
C MET A 24 -16.93 -11.95 10.99
N LYS A 25 -16.35 -12.73 11.92
CA LYS A 25 -16.82 -14.10 12.19
C LYS A 25 -18.15 -14.11 12.95
N ASN A 26 -18.51 -13.00 13.61
CA ASN A 26 -19.57 -12.98 14.61
C ASN A 26 -20.95 -12.51 14.11
N GLU A 27 -21.12 -12.13 12.83
CA GLU A 27 -22.40 -11.57 12.36
C GLU A 27 -22.99 -12.23 11.10
N GLY A 28 -24.18 -12.80 11.27
CA GLY A 28 -25.06 -13.33 10.23
C GLY A 28 -26.26 -12.42 9.90
N GLY A 29 -26.06 -11.10 9.73
CA GLY A 29 -27.15 -10.17 9.40
C GLY A 29 -26.75 -8.99 8.49
N GLU A 30 -27.75 -8.33 7.88
CA GLU A 30 -27.65 -7.22 6.90
C GLU A 30 -26.81 -6.01 7.35
N VAL A 31 -26.70 -5.76 8.66
CA VAL A 31 -25.84 -4.72 9.24
C VAL A 31 -24.36 -4.97 8.92
N SER A 32 -24.01 -6.19 8.53
CA SER A 32 -22.64 -6.61 8.31
C SER A 32 -21.93 -6.04 7.09
N MET A 33 -22.65 -5.43 6.16
CA MET A 33 -22.08 -4.90 4.93
C MET A 33 -21.39 -3.53 5.14
N ASN A 34 -21.90 -2.69 6.05
CA ASN A 34 -21.38 -1.34 6.27
C ASN A 34 -20.01 -1.33 6.94
N TYR A 35 -19.76 -2.18 7.94
CA TYR A 35 -18.47 -2.19 8.63
C TYR A 35 -17.34 -2.81 7.78
N LYS A 36 -17.64 -3.78 6.91
CA LYS A 36 -16.64 -4.39 6.02
C LYS A 36 -16.10 -3.36 5.04
N ILE A 37 -17.00 -2.54 4.49
CA ILE A 37 -16.66 -1.43 3.60
C ILE A 37 -15.87 -0.35 4.38
N LEU A 38 -16.27 -0.04 5.62
CA LEU A 38 -15.56 0.90 6.47
C LEU A 38 -14.11 0.45 6.73
N ALA A 39 -13.90 -0.82 7.09
CA ALA A 39 -12.56 -1.39 7.28
C ALA A 39 -11.75 -1.34 5.97
N CYS A 40 -12.35 -1.68 4.83
CA CYS A 40 -11.69 -1.55 3.52
C CYS A 40 -11.20 -0.13 3.23
N LEU A 41 -11.82 0.91 3.80
CA LEU A 41 -11.45 2.29 3.57
C LEU A 41 -10.44 2.81 4.59
N PHE A 42 -10.66 2.53 5.88
CA PHE A 42 -9.80 3.04 6.95
C PHE A 42 -8.45 2.33 7.03
N LEU A 43 -8.39 1.02 6.77
CA LEU A 43 -7.16 0.24 6.89
C LEU A 43 -6.05 0.76 5.96
N PRO A 44 -6.30 0.96 4.64
CA PRO A 44 -5.27 1.47 3.76
C PRO A 44 -4.85 2.92 4.08
N ILE A 45 -5.78 3.75 4.53
CA ILE A 45 -5.48 5.16 4.89
C ILE A 45 -4.53 5.21 6.08
N LEU A 46 -4.84 4.48 7.15
CA LEU A 46 -3.96 4.40 8.31
C LEU A 46 -2.61 3.80 7.92
N ASN A 47 -2.62 2.74 7.11
CA ASN A 47 -1.41 2.09 6.62
C ASN A 47 -0.49 3.04 5.85
N ILE A 48 -1.04 3.89 4.97
CA ILE A 48 -0.27 4.93 4.29
C ILE A 48 0.28 5.92 5.31
N ALA A 49 -0.56 6.47 6.21
CA ALA A 49 -0.12 7.47 7.19
C ALA A 49 1.00 6.95 8.11
N PHE A 50 0.90 5.69 8.57
CA PHE A 50 1.96 5.04 9.34
C PHE A 50 3.22 4.79 8.51
N GLY A 51 3.08 4.28 7.29
CA GLY A 51 4.22 4.08 6.38
C GLY A 51 4.98 5.37 6.09
N LEU A 52 4.26 6.47 5.87
CA LEU A 52 4.86 7.80 5.73
C LEU A 52 5.61 8.22 6.98
N LYS A 53 4.98 8.12 8.14
CA LYS A 53 5.61 8.55 9.40
C LYS A 53 6.95 7.83 9.65
N LEU A 54 7.04 6.56 9.25
CA LEU A 54 8.19 5.72 9.56
C LEU A 54 9.26 5.73 8.46
N ASN A 55 8.88 5.76 7.18
CA ASN A 55 9.84 5.63 6.07
C ASN A 55 10.07 6.92 5.29
N LEU A 56 9.26 7.98 5.45
CA LEU A 56 9.37 9.18 4.61
C LEU A 56 10.75 9.83 4.71
N LEU A 57 11.25 10.04 5.94
CA LEU A 57 12.50 10.76 6.11
C LEU A 57 13.70 9.98 5.58
N ASP A 58 13.74 8.67 5.83
CA ASP A 58 14.84 7.81 5.42
C ASP A 58 14.87 7.63 3.90
N SER A 59 13.69 7.45 3.29
CA SER A 59 13.52 7.34 1.84
C SER A 59 14.00 8.59 1.08
N PHE A 60 13.82 9.79 1.63
CA PHE A 60 14.24 11.03 0.96
C PHE A 60 15.68 11.44 1.26
N LYS A 61 16.28 10.91 2.34
CA LYS A 61 17.69 11.15 2.66
C LYS A 61 18.64 10.26 1.85
N GLY A 62 18.13 9.22 1.20
CA GLY A 62 18.94 8.21 0.55
C GLY A 62 19.82 7.45 1.55
N SER A 63 19.36 7.30 2.80
CA SER A 63 20.02 6.38 3.74
C SER A 63 19.91 4.95 3.22
N PRO A 64 20.71 4.01 3.70
CA PRO A 64 20.45 2.60 3.49
C PRO A 64 19.19 2.18 4.26
N ALA A 65 18.29 1.42 3.63
CA ALA A 65 17.13 0.89 4.34
C ALA A 65 17.54 -0.06 5.46
N THR A 66 16.82 0.02 6.57
CA THR A 66 17.03 -0.80 7.76
C THR A 66 16.00 -1.94 7.85
N PHE A 67 16.23 -2.88 8.76
CA PHE A 67 15.25 -3.92 9.08
C PHE A 67 13.90 -3.33 9.55
N GLU A 68 13.90 -2.15 10.19
CA GLU A 68 12.66 -1.45 10.56
C GLU A 68 11.87 -1.04 9.31
N ASN A 69 12.53 -0.46 8.31
CA ASN A 69 11.89 -0.04 7.07
C ASN A 69 11.32 -1.25 6.31
N LEU A 70 12.03 -2.38 6.32
CA LEU A 70 11.56 -3.65 5.75
C LEU A 70 10.26 -4.14 6.41
N LEU A 71 10.18 -4.12 7.74
CA LEU A 71 8.95 -4.52 8.44
C LEU A 71 7.78 -3.61 8.09
N VAL A 72 8.01 -2.30 7.96
CA VAL A 72 6.97 -1.35 7.51
C VAL A 72 6.45 -1.73 6.13
N THR A 73 7.33 -2.06 5.18
CA THR A 73 6.93 -2.49 3.84
C THR A 73 6.19 -3.82 3.83
N ILE A 74 6.59 -4.80 4.64
CA ILE A 74 5.89 -6.08 4.78
C ILE A 74 4.48 -5.87 5.33
N VAL A 75 4.34 -5.09 6.41
CA VAL A 75 3.02 -4.75 6.98
C VAL A 75 2.18 -3.98 5.97
N HIS A 76 2.80 -3.05 5.23
CA HIS A 76 2.15 -2.26 4.21
C HIS A 76 1.53 -3.14 3.13
N LEU A 77 2.31 -4.08 2.60
CA LEU A 77 1.87 -5.03 1.59
C LEU A 77 0.78 -5.96 2.13
N ALA A 78 0.94 -6.49 3.35
CA ALA A 78 -0.04 -7.36 3.98
C ALA A 78 -1.40 -6.66 4.13
N VAL A 79 -1.43 -5.42 4.64
CA VAL A 79 -2.68 -4.65 4.80
C VAL A 79 -3.38 -4.47 3.46
N TRP A 80 -2.65 -4.20 2.38
CA TRP A 80 -3.23 -4.06 1.05
C TRP A 80 -3.83 -5.37 0.52
N ILE A 81 -3.13 -6.49 0.70
CA ILE A 81 -3.63 -7.82 0.32
C ILE A 81 -4.92 -8.14 1.10
N PHE A 82 -4.94 -7.91 2.41
CA PHE A 82 -6.13 -8.13 3.24
C PHE A 82 -7.28 -7.21 2.85
N SER A 83 -7.00 -5.93 2.59
CA SER A 83 -8.00 -4.95 2.17
C SER A 83 -8.63 -5.35 0.84
N LEU A 84 -7.83 -5.80 -0.13
CA LEU A 84 -8.33 -6.33 -1.40
C LEU A 84 -9.19 -7.58 -1.20
N ALA A 85 -8.74 -8.53 -0.37
CA ALA A 85 -9.50 -9.74 -0.05
C ALA A 85 -10.85 -9.41 0.63
N PHE A 86 -10.89 -8.40 1.49
CA PHE A 86 -12.13 -7.93 2.09
C PHE A 86 -13.06 -7.27 1.08
N ALA A 87 -12.54 -6.42 0.19
CA ALA A 87 -13.34 -5.82 -0.87
C ALA A 87 -13.92 -6.89 -1.81
N TYR A 88 -13.18 -7.98 -2.05
CA TYR A 88 -13.65 -9.15 -2.81
C TYR A 88 -14.80 -9.87 -2.14
N LYS A 89 -14.69 -10.10 -0.81
CA LYS A 89 -15.71 -10.78 0.00
C LYS A 89 -16.94 -9.92 0.25
N ALA A 90 -16.76 -8.61 0.37
CA ALA A 90 -17.85 -7.65 0.52
C ALA A 90 -18.56 -7.34 -0.81
N GLU A 91 -18.04 -7.84 -1.94
CA GLU A 91 -18.59 -7.62 -3.29
C GLU A 91 -18.82 -6.13 -3.61
N SER A 92 -18.00 -5.26 -3.03
CA SER A 92 -18.15 -3.82 -3.18
C SER A 92 -17.40 -3.35 -4.43
N LYS A 93 -18.14 -3.22 -5.54
CA LYS A 93 -17.62 -2.68 -6.81
C LYS A 93 -16.99 -1.29 -6.65
N ALA A 94 -17.54 -0.46 -5.76
CA ALA A 94 -17.01 0.86 -5.46
C ALA A 94 -15.61 0.79 -4.83
N MET A 95 -15.40 -0.07 -3.82
CA MET A 95 -14.09 -0.25 -3.20
C MET A 95 -13.06 -0.79 -4.19
N LEU A 96 -13.44 -1.77 -5.03
CA LEU A 96 -12.54 -2.30 -6.05
C LEU A 96 -12.14 -1.27 -7.10
N LYS A 97 -13.06 -0.36 -7.49
CA LYS A 97 -12.72 0.77 -8.36
C LYS A 97 -11.77 1.75 -7.67
N LEU A 98 -11.99 2.06 -6.40
CA LEU A 98 -11.12 2.94 -5.63
C LEU A 98 -9.71 2.36 -5.52
N TYR A 99 -9.58 1.06 -5.24
CA TYR A 99 -8.28 0.39 -5.23
C TYR A 99 -7.64 0.36 -6.61
N ALA A 100 -8.40 0.11 -7.68
CA ALA A 100 -7.86 0.19 -9.04
C ALA A 100 -7.31 1.59 -9.34
N ILE A 101 -8.00 2.66 -8.93
CA ILE A 101 -7.50 4.04 -9.10
C ILE A 101 -6.21 4.24 -8.32
N PHE A 102 -6.18 3.84 -7.04
CA PHE A 102 -4.96 3.94 -6.21
C PHE A 102 -3.77 3.22 -6.87
N TRP A 103 -3.94 1.95 -7.24
CA TRP A 103 -2.86 1.16 -7.84
C TRP A 103 -2.46 1.63 -9.23
N ALA A 104 -3.38 2.20 -10.01
CA ALA A 104 -3.05 2.85 -11.28
C ALA A 104 -2.18 4.10 -11.06
N LEU A 105 -2.46 4.90 -10.03
CA LEU A 105 -1.63 6.04 -9.67
C LEU A 105 -0.24 5.61 -9.19
N THR A 106 -0.16 4.60 -8.31
CA THR A 106 1.13 4.05 -7.88
C THR A 106 1.92 3.47 -9.05
N LEU A 107 1.26 2.77 -9.98
CA LEU A 107 1.89 2.27 -11.21
C LEU A 107 2.43 3.42 -12.07
N ALA A 108 1.65 4.48 -12.27
CA ALA A 108 2.08 5.63 -13.07
C ALA A 108 3.28 6.35 -12.44
N ILE A 109 3.26 6.56 -11.11
CA ILE A 109 4.35 7.22 -10.40
C ILE A 109 5.60 6.35 -10.36
N SER A 110 5.49 5.05 -10.09
CA SER A 110 6.65 4.14 -10.13
C SER A 110 7.26 4.03 -11.53
N ALA A 111 6.44 4.02 -12.59
CA ALA A 111 6.92 4.07 -13.96
C ALA A 111 7.64 5.39 -14.29
N LEU A 112 7.12 6.52 -13.81
CA LEU A 112 7.76 7.82 -13.96
C LEU A 112 9.10 7.87 -13.21
N THR A 113 9.16 7.37 -11.97
CA THR A 113 10.40 7.28 -11.19
C THR A 113 11.43 6.37 -11.88
N ALA A 114 11.01 5.20 -12.37
CA ALA A 114 11.89 4.32 -13.14
C ALA A 114 12.41 5.01 -14.40
N TYR A 115 11.56 5.75 -15.12
CA TYR A 115 11.97 6.53 -16.28
C TYR A 115 13.03 7.57 -15.90
N ILE A 116 12.77 8.41 -14.89
CA ILE A 116 13.71 9.44 -14.41
C ILE A 116 15.07 8.83 -14.01
N ASN A 117 15.06 7.66 -13.38
CA ASN A 117 16.30 6.98 -12.98
C ASN A 117 17.01 6.30 -14.17
N SER A 118 16.27 5.94 -15.23
CA SER A 118 16.83 5.29 -16.42
C SER A 118 17.45 6.26 -17.44
N VAL A 119 16.94 7.49 -17.48
CA VAL A 119 17.42 8.53 -18.38
C VAL A 119 17.76 9.77 -17.56
N GLU A 120 19.00 10.23 -17.66
CA GLU A 120 19.45 11.50 -17.07
C GLU A 120 18.78 12.70 -17.77
N THR A 121 17.47 12.85 -17.54
CA THR A 121 16.60 13.81 -18.20
C THR A 121 16.72 15.18 -17.56
N THR A 122 16.66 16.23 -18.38
CA THR A 122 16.65 17.63 -17.94
C THR A 122 15.23 18.18 -17.74
N VAL A 123 14.20 17.36 -17.95
CA VAL A 123 12.80 17.74 -17.78
C VAL A 123 12.46 17.83 -16.29
N ASP A 124 11.79 18.92 -15.89
CA ASP A 124 11.33 19.12 -14.52
C ASP A 124 10.05 18.33 -14.23
N PHE A 125 10.11 17.45 -13.23
CA PHE A 125 8.99 16.66 -12.73
C PHE A 125 8.58 17.03 -11.30
N ALA A 126 8.86 18.26 -10.85
CA ALA A 126 8.52 18.72 -9.49
C ALA A 126 7.04 18.51 -9.11
N TRP A 127 6.14 18.57 -10.09
CA TRP A 127 4.71 18.30 -9.89
C TRP A 127 4.40 16.88 -9.39
N ALA A 128 5.27 15.90 -9.68
CA ALA A 128 5.09 14.51 -9.27
C ALA A 128 5.59 14.25 -7.84
N ILE A 129 6.42 15.14 -7.29
CA ILE A 129 7.04 14.97 -5.96
C ILE A 129 6.00 14.75 -4.86
N PRO A 130 4.93 15.56 -4.71
CA PRO A 130 3.96 15.34 -3.64
C PRO A 130 3.25 13.99 -3.73
N ILE A 131 3.05 13.49 -4.96
CA ILE A 131 2.40 12.20 -5.20
C ILE A 131 3.39 11.06 -4.90
N ALA A 132 4.64 11.19 -5.31
CA ALA A 132 5.70 10.25 -4.97
C ALA A 132 5.91 10.17 -3.45
N MET A 133 5.95 11.32 -2.76
CA MET A 133 6.02 11.42 -1.30
C MET A 133 4.88 10.69 -0.61
N LEU A 134 3.68 10.68 -1.20
CA LEU A 134 2.52 9.98 -0.62
C LEU A 134 2.57 8.47 -0.85
N LEU A 135 3.02 8.04 -2.04
CA LEU A 135 2.81 6.66 -2.52
C LEU A 135 4.02 5.75 -2.34
N LEU A 136 5.24 6.29 -2.42
CA LEU A 136 6.47 5.49 -2.50
C LEU A 136 7.12 5.17 -1.14
N PRO A 137 7.18 6.07 -0.14
CA PRO A 137 7.93 5.80 1.10
C PRO A 137 7.54 4.53 1.85
N PRO A 138 6.26 4.11 1.93
CA PRO A 138 5.91 2.84 2.60
C PRO A 138 6.62 1.61 2.02
N TRP A 139 7.16 1.71 0.80
CA TRP A 139 7.85 0.64 0.09
C TRP A 139 9.37 0.65 0.21
N TYR A 140 9.93 1.70 0.81
CA TYR A 140 11.37 1.90 0.94
C TYR A 140 12.10 0.73 1.62
N GLY A 141 11.42 -0.10 2.41
CA GLY A 141 12.00 -1.30 2.99
C GLY A 141 12.49 -2.35 1.99
N PHE A 142 12.05 -2.31 0.72
CA PHE A 142 12.61 -3.18 -0.32
C PHE A 142 14.05 -2.83 -0.68
N ASP A 143 14.45 -1.58 -0.50
CA ASP A 143 15.83 -1.10 -0.69
C ASP A 143 16.82 -1.82 0.25
N TYR A 144 16.32 -2.49 1.30
CA TYR A 144 17.12 -3.39 2.16
C TYR A 144 17.78 -4.54 1.39
N PHE A 145 17.18 -4.95 0.25
CA PHE A 145 17.68 -6.04 -0.59
C PHE A 145 18.26 -5.57 -1.92
N VAL A 146 17.84 -4.41 -2.40
CA VAL A 146 18.13 -3.91 -3.75
C VAL A 146 18.48 -2.45 -3.60
N ASP A 147 19.77 -2.19 -3.36
CA ASP A 147 20.41 -0.86 -3.22
C ASP A 147 20.46 -0.15 -4.59
N ASP A 148 19.29 -0.04 -5.24
CA ASP A 148 19.09 0.49 -6.58
C ASP A 148 17.65 0.98 -6.74
N ASP A 149 17.48 2.31 -6.82
CA ASP A 149 16.18 2.98 -6.95
C ASP A 149 15.42 2.61 -8.23
N PHE A 150 16.13 2.27 -9.32
CA PHE A 150 15.51 1.79 -10.55
C PHE A 150 14.91 0.41 -10.32
N VAL A 151 15.64 -0.51 -9.69
CA VAL A 151 15.11 -1.86 -9.39
C VAL A 151 13.95 -1.79 -8.41
N LEU A 152 14.02 -0.94 -7.38
CA LEU A 152 12.91 -0.66 -6.48
C LEU A 152 11.66 -0.22 -7.27
N SER A 153 11.81 0.72 -8.19
CA SER A 153 10.72 1.23 -9.02
C SER A 153 10.08 0.12 -9.87
N ILE A 154 10.89 -0.79 -10.44
CA ILE A 154 10.38 -1.94 -11.20
C ILE A 154 9.57 -2.89 -10.32
N ILE A 155 10.03 -3.18 -9.10
CA ILE A 155 9.28 -4.02 -8.13
C ILE A 155 7.90 -3.39 -7.86
N LEU A 156 7.86 -2.07 -7.66
CA LEU A 156 6.60 -1.35 -7.41
C LEU A 156 5.68 -1.33 -8.61
N MET A 157 6.22 -1.22 -9.83
CA MET A 157 5.43 -1.35 -11.04
C MET A 157 4.78 -2.73 -11.12
N VAL A 158 5.53 -3.81 -10.85
CA VAL A 158 4.99 -5.18 -10.89
C VAL A 158 3.90 -5.39 -9.85
N ILE A 159 4.14 -5.01 -8.59
CA ILE A 159 3.13 -5.13 -7.52
C ILE A 159 1.89 -4.31 -7.87
N SER A 160 2.06 -3.07 -8.31
CA SER A 160 0.95 -2.18 -8.66
C SER A 160 0.14 -2.72 -9.84
N LEU A 161 0.80 -3.27 -10.86
CA LEU A 161 0.13 -3.89 -12.00
C LEU A 161 -0.69 -5.11 -11.59
N VAL A 162 -0.15 -5.97 -10.72
CA VAL A 162 -0.88 -7.14 -10.19
C VAL A 162 -2.12 -6.69 -9.42
N MET A 163 -1.96 -5.75 -8.49
CA MET A 163 -3.05 -5.25 -7.65
C MET A 163 -4.12 -4.50 -8.45
N PHE A 164 -3.70 -3.70 -9.42
CA PHE A 164 -4.59 -3.03 -10.37
C PHE A 164 -5.39 -4.05 -11.18
N SER A 165 -4.71 -5.02 -11.79
CA SER A 165 -5.33 -6.03 -12.64
C SER A 165 -6.33 -6.88 -11.85
N ALA A 166 -5.97 -7.30 -10.64
CA ALA A 166 -6.86 -8.00 -9.73
C ALA A 166 -8.10 -7.15 -9.40
N SER A 167 -7.91 -5.88 -9.04
CA SER A 167 -9.03 -4.98 -8.70
C SER A 167 -9.99 -4.77 -9.87
N VAL A 168 -9.47 -4.54 -11.08
CA VAL A 168 -10.26 -4.35 -12.30
C VAL A 168 -11.00 -5.63 -12.68
N TRP A 169 -10.31 -6.77 -12.68
CA TRP A 169 -10.88 -8.06 -13.06
C TRP A 169 -12.07 -8.43 -12.18
N ARG A 170 -11.93 -8.33 -10.86
CA ARG A 170 -13.04 -8.61 -9.93
C ARG A 170 -14.16 -7.60 -10.08
N SER A 171 -13.85 -6.30 -10.22
CA SER A 171 -14.87 -5.25 -10.41
C SER A 171 -15.74 -5.48 -11.66
N ARG A 172 -15.15 -6.01 -12.73
CA ARG A 172 -15.87 -6.38 -13.96
C ARG A 172 -16.77 -7.60 -13.78
N ARG A 173 -16.38 -8.58 -12.95
CA ARG A 173 -17.16 -9.82 -12.71
C ARG A 173 -18.35 -9.63 -11.76
N LEU A 174 -18.39 -8.56 -10.98
CA LEU A 174 -19.54 -8.19 -10.14
C LEU A 174 -20.69 -7.59 -10.98
N VAL A 175 -21.01 -8.19 -12.12
CA VAL A 175 -22.16 -7.80 -12.95
C VAL A 175 -23.43 -8.14 -12.16
N LYS A 176 -24.19 -7.11 -11.78
CA LYS A 176 -25.59 -7.24 -11.41
C LYS A 176 -26.42 -7.30 -12.69
#